data_AF-A0AAN5Z3C8-F1
#
_entry.id   AF-A0AAN5Z3C8-F1
#
_cell.length_a   1.000
_cell.length_b   1.000
_cell.length_c   1.000
_cell.angle_alpha   90.00
_cell.angle_beta   90.00
_cell.angle_gamma   90.00
#
_symmetry.space_group_name_H-M   'P 1'
#
loop_
_entity.id
_entity.type
_entity.pdbx_description
1 polymer ?
#
loop_
_entity_poly.entity_id
_entity_poly.type
_entity_poly.pdbx_seq_one_letter_code
_entity_poly.pdbx_strand_id
1 'polypeptide(L)'
;MGYAVDIHIYGFGLLLLYQGLIALVDPQGQFSLRGIKDTKPSDDMASYATIYMLGARDISIGVFFIAHHYVDNLNAVLTLLAIMGFFKISDAIVVIAVGGENTSTKAVENLAFGVGLLGWLVYLAKN
;
A
#
# COMPACT_ATOMS: atom_id res chain seq x y z
N MET A 1 -21.41 -3.19 -11.76
CA MET A 1 -21.10 -2.68 -10.41
C MET A 1 -21.92 -1.42 -10.16
N GLY A 2 -22.25 -1.12 -8.90
CA GLY A 2 -22.95 0.13 -8.56
C GLY A 2 -21.97 1.29 -8.40
N TYR A 3 -22.42 2.53 -8.64
CA TYR A 3 -21.60 3.75 -8.56
C TYR A 3 -20.76 3.87 -7.28
N ALA A 4 -21.27 3.37 -6.14
CA ALA A 4 -20.53 3.35 -4.90
C ALA A 4 -19.25 2.51 -5.02
N VAL A 5 -19.32 1.30 -5.61
CA VAL A 5 -18.16 0.42 -5.76
C VAL A 5 -17.09 1.06 -6.64
N ASP A 6 -17.49 1.69 -7.73
CA ASP A 6 -16.57 2.35 -8.66
C ASP A 6 -15.80 3.49 -7.96
N ILE A 7 -16.50 4.30 -7.16
CA ILE A 7 -15.88 5.37 -6.36
C ILE A 7 -14.84 4.80 -5.38
N HIS A 8 -15.10 3.64 -4.76
CA HIS A 8 -14.15 3.03 -3.85
C HIS A 8 -12.93 2.47 -4.59
N ILE A 9 -13.10 1.88 -5.78
CA ILE A 9 -11.98 1.35 -6.58
C ILE A 9 -11.08 2.50 -7.05
N TYR A 10 -11.66 3.56 -7.64
CA TYR A 10 -10.90 4.74 -8.03
C TYR A 10 -10.26 5.44 -6.83
N GLY A 11 -11.01 5.61 -5.73
CA GLY A 11 -10.52 6.23 -4.51
C GLY A 11 -9.35 5.47 -3.90
N PHE A 12 -9.38 4.14 -3.91
CA PHE A 12 -8.27 3.31 -3.47
C PHE A 12 -7.03 3.50 -4.37
N GLY A 13 -7.19 3.49 -5.70
CA GLY A 13 -6.09 3.75 -6.61
C GLY A 13 -5.44 5.13 -6.40
N LEU A 14 -6.26 6.17 -6.19
CA LEU A 14 -5.80 7.53 -5.90
C LEU A 14 -5.10 7.62 -4.54
N LEU A 15 -5.57 6.90 -3.53
CA LEU A 15 -4.91 6.84 -2.22
C LEU A 15 -3.51 6.23 -2.33
N LEU A 16 -3.35 5.16 -3.12
CA LEU A 16 -2.03 4.54 -3.35
C LEU A 16 -1.07 5.49 -4.07
N LEU A 17 -1.55 6.20 -5.09
CA LEU A 17 -0.79 7.25 -5.76
C LEU A 17 -0.33 8.33 -4.77
N TYR A 18 -1.24 8.83 -3.93
CA TYR A 18 -0.93 9.82 -2.91
C TYR A 18 0.14 9.31 -1.94
N GLN A 19 -0.03 8.11 -1.38
CA GLN A 19 0.94 7.52 -0.45
C GLN A 19 2.33 7.38 -1.06
N GLY A 20 2.40 6.95 -2.33
CA GLY A 20 3.68 6.81 -3.00
C GLY A 20 4.34 8.14 -3.35
N LEU A 21 3.56 9.16 -3.75
CA LEU A 21 4.09 10.52 -3.97
C LEU A 21 4.65 11.13 -2.69
N ILE A 22 3.96 10.99 -1.56
CA ILE A 22 4.47 11.46 -0.27
C ILE A 22 5.77 10.73 0.09
N ALA A 23 5.91 9.45 -0.23
CA ALA A 23 7.16 8.71 0.01
C ALA A 23 8.33 9.19 -0.85
N LEU A 24 8.08 9.84 -2.00
CA LEU A 24 9.12 10.49 -2.79
C LEU A 24 9.48 11.88 -2.26
N VAL A 25 8.49 12.62 -1.75
CA VAL A 25 8.66 14.02 -1.30
C VAL A 25 9.24 14.11 0.12
N ASP A 26 8.78 13.25 1.03
CA ASP A 26 9.20 13.20 2.43
C ASP A 26 9.52 11.76 2.84
N PRO A 27 10.63 11.19 2.34
CA PRO A 27 11.02 9.82 2.66
C PRO A 27 11.40 9.66 4.14
N GLN A 28 11.88 10.71 4.79
CA GLN A 28 12.27 10.67 6.20
C GLN A 28 11.05 10.53 7.11
N GLY A 29 9.99 11.34 6.88
CA GLY A 29 8.73 11.23 7.62
C GLY A 29 8.06 9.86 7.47
N GLN A 30 8.29 9.17 6.36
CA GLN A 30 7.72 7.85 6.10
C GLN A 30 8.29 6.73 6.98
N PHE A 31 9.52 6.81 7.50
CA PHE A 31 10.05 5.78 8.40
C PHE A 31 9.19 5.65 9.66
N SER A 32 8.97 6.78 10.34
CA SER A 32 8.14 6.84 11.54
C SER A 32 6.68 6.48 11.24
N LEU A 33 6.12 7.05 10.17
CA LEU A 33 4.74 6.75 9.76
C LEU A 33 4.50 5.26 9.48
N ARG A 34 5.51 4.56 8.95
CA ARG A 34 5.43 3.13 8.62
C ARG A 34 5.96 2.22 9.73
N GLY A 35 6.39 2.76 10.86
CA GLY A 35 6.88 2.00 12.02
C GLY A 35 8.25 1.35 11.79
N ILE A 36 9.00 1.81 10.78
CA ILE A 36 10.34 1.31 10.46
C ILE A 36 11.35 2.15 11.24
N LYS A 37 12.29 1.51 11.91
CA LYS A 37 13.35 2.23 12.63
C LYS A 37 14.22 2.99 11.64
N ASP A 38 14.36 4.30 11.85
CA ASP A 38 15.38 5.07 11.17
C ASP A 38 16.75 4.67 11.73
N THR A 39 17.49 3.87 10.98
CA THR A 39 18.79 3.34 11.41
C THR A 39 19.98 4.20 11.02
N LYS A 40 19.81 5.29 10.24
CA LYS A 40 20.94 6.15 9.86
C LYS A 40 20.54 7.61 9.60
N PRO A 41 21.14 8.57 10.32
CA PRO A 41 21.19 9.95 9.86
C PRO A 41 22.35 10.05 8.86
N SER A 42 22.08 9.84 7.59
CA SER A 42 23.02 10.28 6.55
C SER A 42 22.24 10.94 5.44
N ASP A 43 22.67 12.12 5.01
CA ASP A 43 22.21 12.84 3.80
C ASP A 43 22.37 12.04 2.49
N ASP A 44 22.72 10.75 2.58
CA ASP A 44 22.80 9.85 1.45
C ASP A 44 21.40 9.35 1.07
N MET A 45 20.95 9.75 -0.12
CA MET A 45 19.68 9.31 -0.71
C MET A 45 19.58 7.77 -0.80
N ALA A 46 20.70 7.03 -0.86
CA ALA A 46 20.69 5.58 -0.86
C ALA A 46 20.09 4.98 0.43
N SER A 47 20.13 5.70 1.55
CA SER A 47 19.53 5.28 2.82
C SER A 47 18.00 5.22 2.77
N TYR A 48 17.38 5.90 1.81
CA TYR A 48 15.93 5.94 1.61
C TYR A 48 15.42 4.98 0.54
N ALA A 49 16.29 4.14 -0.03
CA ALA A 49 15.95 3.22 -1.11
C ALA A 49 14.71 2.36 -0.81
N THR A 50 14.58 1.85 0.41
CA THR A 50 13.41 1.04 0.80
C THR A 50 12.11 1.86 0.75
N ILE A 51 12.13 3.11 1.19
CA ILE A 51 10.97 3.99 1.14
C ILE A 51 10.63 4.37 -0.30
N TYR A 52 11.64 4.65 -1.14
CA TYR A 52 11.41 4.93 -2.56
C TYR A 52 10.86 3.72 -3.31
N MET A 53 11.35 2.50 -3.03
CA MET A 53 10.80 1.27 -3.62
C MET A 53 9.34 1.07 -3.21
N LEU A 54 9.01 1.36 -1.95
CA LEU A 54 7.65 1.29 -1.44
C LEU A 54 6.74 2.34 -2.10
N GLY A 55 7.25 3.56 -2.30
CA GLY A 55 6.54 4.61 -3.01
C GLY A 55 6.31 4.28 -4.48
N ALA A 56 7.33 3.73 -5.17
CA ALA A 56 7.22 3.27 -6.54
C ALA A 56 6.21 2.13 -6.68
N ARG A 57 6.17 1.19 -5.73
CA ARG A 57 5.15 0.14 -5.65
C ARG A 57 3.75 0.75 -5.54
N ASP A 58 3.54 1.62 -4.56
CA ASP A 58 2.22 2.21 -4.28
C ASP A 58 1.75 3.04 -5.50
N ILE A 59 2.63 3.83 -6.12
CA ILE A 59 2.32 4.55 -7.38
C ILE A 59 1.94 3.56 -8.49
N SER A 60 2.75 2.54 -8.73
CA SER A 60 2.54 1.60 -9.83
C SER A 60 1.20 0.89 -9.69
N ILE A 61 0.92 0.33 -8.50
CA ILE A 61 -0.34 -0.37 -8.23
C ILE A 61 -1.52 0.60 -8.35
N GLY A 62 -1.40 1.83 -7.85
CA GLY A 62 -2.44 2.86 -7.96
C GLY A 62 -2.81 3.18 -9.42
N VAL A 63 -1.80 3.39 -10.28
CA VAL A 63 -2.01 3.60 -11.72
C VAL A 63 -2.69 2.39 -12.35
N PHE A 64 -2.19 1.18 -12.10
CA PHE A 64 -2.78 -0.03 -12.66
C PHE A 64 -4.23 -0.25 -12.21
N PHE A 65 -4.56 0.06 -10.95
CA PHE A 65 -5.93 0.00 -10.45
C PHE A 65 -6.87 0.90 -11.24
N ILE A 66 -6.49 2.18 -11.37
CA ILE A 66 -7.31 3.18 -12.06
C ILE A 66 -7.45 2.81 -13.54
N ALA A 67 -6.34 2.48 -14.20
CA ALA A 67 -6.32 2.17 -15.62
C ALA A 67 -7.15 0.91 -15.94
N HIS A 68 -7.00 -0.16 -15.15
CA HIS A 68 -7.75 -1.39 -15.38
C HIS A 68 -9.24 -1.26 -15.03
N HIS A 69 -9.57 -0.48 -14.00
CA HIS A 69 -10.97 -0.19 -13.71
C HIS A 69 -11.62 0.68 -14.80
N TYR A 70 -10.90 1.65 -15.34
CA TYR A 70 -11.38 2.51 -16.45
C TYR A 70 -11.75 1.73 -17.72
N VAL A 71 -11.08 0.59 -17.96
CA VAL A 71 -11.40 -0.30 -19.09
C VAL A 71 -12.26 -1.50 -18.69
N ASP A 72 -12.95 -1.42 -17.55
CA ASP A 72 -13.84 -2.44 -17.00
C ASP A 72 -13.19 -3.83 -16.82
N ASN A 73 -11.86 -3.88 -16.65
CA ASN A 73 -11.12 -5.12 -16.43
C ASN A 73 -11.11 -5.51 -14.96
N LEU A 74 -12.25 -6.02 -14.49
CA LEU A 74 -12.44 -6.44 -13.10
C LEU A 74 -11.44 -7.51 -12.67
N ASN A 75 -11.10 -8.47 -13.53
CA ASN A 75 -10.14 -9.53 -13.19
C ASN A 75 -8.76 -8.96 -12.85
N ALA A 76 -8.30 -7.94 -13.57
CA ALA A 76 -7.05 -7.26 -13.25
C ALA A 76 -7.15 -6.50 -11.91
N VAL A 77 -8.27 -5.81 -11.66
CA VAL A 77 -8.53 -5.13 -10.37
C VAL A 77 -8.51 -6.12 -9.20
N LEU A 78 -9.18 -7.27 -9.33
CA LEU A 78 -9.19 -8.32 -8.30
C LEU A 78 -7.79 -8.90 -8.07
N THR A 79 -7.01 -9.09 -9.15
CA THR A 79 -5.64 -9.58 -9.06
C THR A 79 -4.75 -8.58 -8.31
N LEU A 80 -4.89 -7.29 -8.61
CA LEU A 80 -4.16 -6.22 -7.91
C LEU A 80 -4.59 -6.09 -6.44
N LEU A 81 -5.88 -6.26 -6.12
CA LEU A 81 -6.35 -6.36 -4.73
C LEU A 81 -5.66 -7.51 -3.98
N ALA A 82 -5.56 -8.69 -4.61
CA ALA A 82 -4.91 -9.84 -4.01
C ALA A 82 -3.44 -9.54 -3.71
N ILE A 83 -2.71 -9.07 -4.72
CA ILE A 83 -1.29 -8.71 -4.61
C ILE A 83 -1.08 -7.69 -3.49
N MET A 84 -1.88 -6.62 -3.47
CA MET A 84 -1.74 -5.58 -2.46
C MET A 84 -2.11 -6.07 -1.06
N GLY A 85 -3.10 -6.96 -0.93
CA GLY A 85 -3.42 -7.64 0.32
C GLY A 85 -2.23 -8.42 0.88
N PHE A 86 -1.56 -9.21 0.04
CA PHE A 86 -0.34 -9.94 0.42
C PHE A 86 0.85 -9.03 0.72
N PHE A 87 1.01 -7.94 -0.03
CA PHE A 87 2.04 -6.95 0.27
C PHE A 87 1.82 -6.32 1.63
N LYS A 88 0.58 -6.02 2.02
CA LYS A 88 0.29 -5.45 3.34
C LYS A 88 0.53 -6.44 4.48
N ILE A 89 0.21 -7.71 4.28
CA ILE A 89 0.58 -8.76 5.24
C ILE A 89 2.11 -8.89 5.34
N SER A 90 2.82 -8.82 4.21
CA SER A 90 4.29 -8.84 4.17
C SER A 90 4.90 -7.61 4.86
N ASP A 91 4.34 -6.42 4.63
CA ASP A 91 4.73 -5.16 5.28
C ASP A 91 4.57 -5.31 6.81
N ALA A 92 3.50 -5.96 7.29
CA ALA A 92 3.32 -6.25 8.72
C ALA A 92 4.44 -7.15 9.28
N ILE A 93 4.83 -8.21 8.56
CA ILE A 93 5.92 -9.10 8.96
C ILE A 93 7.24 -8.32 9.03
N VAL A 94 7.53 -7.48 8.03
CA VAL A 94 8.73 -6.64 8.00
C VAL A 94 8.73 -5.68 9.19
N VAL A 95 7.64 -4.97 9.45
CA VAL A 95 7.51 -4.06 10.59
C VAL A 95 7.76 -4.80 11.91
N ILE A 96 7.23 -6.02 12.09
CA ILE A 96 7.51 -6.83 13.30
C ILE A 96 9.01 -7.15 13.42
N ALA A 97 9.67 -7.46 12.30
CA ALA A 97 11.06 -7.91 12.30
C ALA A 97 12.08 -6.77 12.50
N VAL A 98 11.82 -5.59 11.94
CA VAL A 98 12.79 -4.47 11.91
C VAL A 98 12.26 -3.16 12.49
N GLY A 99 11.06 -3.18 13.07
CA GLY A 99 10.36 -2.00 13.55
C GLY A 99 10.99 -1.35 14.78
N GLY A 100 10.67 -0.07 14.96
CA GLY A 100 11.10 0.75 16.09
C GLY A 100 10.03 0.84 17.19
N GLU A 101 9.84 2.03 17.75
CA GLU A 101 8.73 2.32 18.65
C GLU A 101 7.38 2.18 17.90
N ASN A 102 6.33 1.72 18.58
CA ASN A 102 4.99 1.47 18.03
C ASN A 102 4.86 0.35 16.96
N THR A 103 5.84 -0.55 16.89
CA THR A 103 5.85 -1.72 15.99
C THR A 103 4.55 -2.53 16.02
N SER A 104 4.00 -2.80 17.21
CA SER A 104 2.79 -3.63 17.34
C SER A 104 1.58 -3.01 16.65
N THR A 105 1.34 -1.70 16.86
CA THR A 105 0.20 -1.01 16.24
C THR A 105 0.33 -0.96 14.72
N LYS A 106 1.52 -0.64 14.20
CA LYS A 106 1.76 -0.56 12.74
C LYS A 106 1.71 -1.92 12.04
N ALA A 107 2.15 -2.98 12.73
CA ALA A 107 1.98 -4.33 12.24
C ALA A 107 0.49 -4.72 12.15
N VAL A 108 -0.30 -4.41 13.19
CA VAL A 108 -1.74 -4.69 13.22
C VAL A 108 -2.48 -3.89 12.14
N GLU A 109 -2.15 -2.60 11.94
CA GLU A 109 -2.71 -1.77 10.87
C GLU A 109 -2.50 -2.43 9.50
N ASN A 110 -1.26 -2.82 9.17
CA ASN A 110 -0.94 -3.45 7.89
C ASN A 110 -1.63 -4.82 7.73
N LEU A 111 -1.71 -5.61 8.80
CA LEU A 111 -2.38 -6.92 8.78
C LEU A 111 -3.89 -6.77 8.58
N ALA A 112 -4.53 -5.87 9.32
CA ALA A 112 -5.95 -5.57 9.19
C ALA A 112 -6.27 -5.02 7.80
N PHE A 113 -5.43 -4.14 7.26
CA PHE A 113 -5.61 -3.62 5.91
C PHE A 113 -5.45 -4.71 4.85
N GLY A 114 -4.44 -5.57 4.97
CA GLY A 114 -4.23 -6.70 4.06
C GLY A 114 -5.41 -7.68 4.06
N VAL A 115 -5.89 -8.08 5.23
CA VAL A 115 -7.08 -8.93 5.38
C VAL A 115 -8.33 -8.23 4.84
N GLY A 116 -8.48 -6.92 5.08
CA GLY A 116 -9.56 -6.11 4.54
C GLY A 116 -9.60 -6.10 3.01
N LEU A 117 -8.44 -5.96 2.35
CA LEU A 117 -8.33 -6.02 0.89
C LEU A 117 -8.70 -7.41 0.34
N LEU A 118 -8.26 -8.49 1.00
CA LEU A 118 -8.62 -9.85 0.60
C LEU A 118 -10.11 -10.12 0.83
N GLY A 119 -10.70 -9.60 1.91
CA GLY A 119 -12.14 -9.65 2.15
C GLY A 119 -12.92 -8.89 1.09
N TRP A 120 -12.45 -7.70 0.71
CA TRP A 120 -13.06 -6.89 -0.34
C TRP A 120 -12.96 -7.56 -1.71
N LEU A 121 -11.83 -8.20 -2.01
CA LEU A 121 -11.68 -9.06 -3.20
C LEU A 121 -12.77 -10.13 -3.24
N VAL A 122 -12.97 -10.88 -2.16
CA VAL A 122 -13.99 -11.95 -2.12
C VAL A 122 -15.39 -11.39 -2.31
N TYR A 123 -15.67 -10.20 -1.78
CA TYR A 123 -16.92 -9.50 -2.00
C TYR A 123 -17.11 -9.13 -3.49
N LEU A 124 -16.12 -8.47 -4.10
CA LEU A 124 -16.19 -8.05 -5.51
C LEU A 124 -16.16 -9.22 -6.49
N ALA A 125 -15.55 -10.35 -6.15
CA ALA A 125 -15.57 -11.54 -6.99
C ALA A 125 -16.96 -12.21 -7.05
N LYS A 126 -17.85 -11.91 -6.09
CA LYS A 126 -19.20 -12.47 -5.98
C LYS A 126 -20.30 -11.55 -6.49
N ASN A 127 -20.00 -10.27 -6.77
CA ASN A 127 -20.98 -9.22 -7.09
C ASN A 127 -20.53 -8.40 -8.31
#